data_AF-F4SAL4-F1
#
_entry.id   AF-F4SAL4-F1
#
_cell.length_a   1.000
_cell.length_b   1.000
_cell.length_c   1.000
_cell.angle_alpha   90.00
_cell.angle_beta   90.00
_cell.angle_gamma   90.00
#
_symmetry.space_group_name_H-M   'P 1'
#
loop_
_entity.id
_entity.type
_entity.pdbx_description
1 polymer ?
#
loop_
_entity_poly.entity_id
_entity_poly.type
_entity_poly.pdbx_seq_one_letter_code
_entity_poly.pdbx_strand_id
1 'polypeptide(L)'
;MASVTEETNQQLKQGMRICDCSNCRPEEAEALWLAQPALTSANFDEALSMDKASLIALVAALPAAAIPPRPEPRPVSFTCGKNDTIKSSKSLKALADRFYKNFTSFFRKVMIWPSNLGPDDYFGRDLAWDLVKNIDLFTQPSDFAAVLASESLVGQFDCLFSTFLQWKVDYDTHAAFTEAIARRKAAMRTTHTKTVQSVKGALLGKTRQDAKKKAKVAQRESQKQQVAMKKAACEALRSQVAKANVGSLAGSSQATLNAKTQAGRPSIAMLAQSAQRGHQTQSSAHSTAQAQTCPNVGKRTADDPPTMVDPKRQMSLNYCDLTAKYSPPDPEGARRNTYPGSLRRTSGTPAWLGWLLREGLTGKLSCDLIAI
;
A
#
# COMPACT_ATOMS: atom_id res chain seq x y z
N MET A 1 8.62 -17.11 37.56
CA MET A 1 9.56 -16.60 36.55
C MET A 1 10.62 -15.85 37.31
N ALA A 2 11.85 -16.36 37.36
CA ALA A 2 12.98 -15.57 37.88
C ALA A 2 12.97 -14.24 37.11
N SER A 3 13.03 -13.10 37.81
CA SER A 3 12.99 -11.83 37.12
C SER A 3 14.26 -11.71 36.27
N VAL A 4 14.19 -11.09 35.09
CA VAL A 4 15.34 -10.91 34.17
C VAL A 4 16.58 -10.40 34.91
N THR A 5 16.39 -9.63 35.99
CA THR A 5 17.43 -9.16 36.90
C THR A 5 18.17 -10.27 37.67
N GLU A 6 17.51 -11.34 38.14
CA GLU A 6 18.16 -12.46 38.82
C GLU A 6 19.07 -13.25 37.87
N GLU A 7 18.59 -13.54 36.67
CA GLU A 7 19.38 -14.24 35.65
C GLU A 7 20.59 -13.40 35.21
N THR A 8 20.40 -12.10 34.99
CA THR A 8 21.50 -11.18 34.64
C THR A 8 22.57 -11.13 35.74
N ASN A 9 22.15 -11.10 37.01
CA ASN A 9 23.09 -11.11 38.15
C ASN A 9 23.82 -12.44 38.27
N GLN A 10 23.16 -13.56 37.96
CA GLN A 10 23.80 -14.87 37.94
C GLN A 10 24.84 -14.97 36.82
N GLN A 11 24.55 -14.42 35.64
CA GLN A 11 25.49 -14.38 34.54
C GLN A 11 26.74 -13.55 34.88
N LEU A 12 26.57 -12.39 35.52
CA LEU A 12 27.69 -11.57 35.99
C LEU A 12 28.55 -12.29 37.04
N LYS A 13 27.92 -13.02 37.98
CA LYS A 13 28.65 -13.81 38.99
C LYS A 13 29.50 -14.92 38.39
N GLN A 14 29.08 -15.47 37.25
CA GLN A 14 29.81 -16.51 36.52
C GLN A 14 30.85 -15.94 35.54
N GLY A 15 31.05 -14.61 35.52
CA GLY A 15 31.98 -13.97 34.58
C GLY A 15 31.51 -14.02 33.13
N MET A 16 30.23 -14.30 32.87
CA MET A 16 29.68 -14.22 31.52
C MET A 16 29.56 -12.76 31.09
N ARG A 17 29.81 -12.50 29.81
CA ARG A 17 29.66 -11.16 29.23
C ARG A 17 28.19 -10.72 29.33
N ILE A 18 27.98 -9.43 29.56
CA ILE A 18 26.64 -8.84 29.55
C ILE A 18 26.02 -9.11 28.18
N CYS A 19 24.83 -9.72 28.18
CA CYS A 19 24.13 -10.06 26.97
C CYS A 19 23.83 -8.81 26.11
N ASP A 20 24.22 -8.87 24.85
CA ASP A 20 24.07 -7.85 23.81
C ASP A 20 22.97 -8.19 22.79
N CYS A 21 22.19 -9.26 23.03
CA CYS A 21 21.14 -9.67 22.11
C CYS A 21 20.03 -8.61 21.97
N SER A 22 19.23 -8.73 20.92
CA SER A 22 18.11 -7.82 20.63
C SER A 22 17.05 -7.71 21.73
N ASN A 23 17.00 -8.67 22.66
CA ASN A 23 16.13 -8.58 23.82
C ASN A 23 16.72 -7.71 24.93
N CYS A 24 18.03 -7.79 25.16
CA CYS A 24 18.73 -7.03 26.19
C CYS A 24 19.04 -5.60 25.73
N ARG A 25 19.30 -5.40 24.44
CA ARG A 25 19.61 -4.09 23.84
C ARG A 25 18.73 -3.79 22.61
N PRO A 26 17.42 -3.61 22.80
CA PRO A 26 16.48 -3.48 21.69
C PRO A 26 16.69 -2.21 20.85
N GLU A 27 17.22 -1.14 21.44
CA GLU A 27 17.44 0.12 20.74
C GLU A 27 18.66 0.08 19.83
N GLU A 28 19.73 -0.57 20.26
CA GLU A 28 20.95 -0.79 19.46
C GLU A 28 20.65 -1.75 18.31
N ALA A 29 19.92 -2.85 18.58
CA ALA A 29 19.48 -3.77 17.55
C ALA A 29 18.56 -3.10 16.50
N GLU A 30 17.68 -2.18 16.92
CA GLU A 30 16.88 -1.39 15.97
C GLU A 30 17.75 -0.43 15.16
N ALA A 31 18.72 0.24 15.79
CA ALA A 31 19.64 1.14 15.09
C ALA A 31 20.48 0.39 14.04
N LEU A 32 21.00 -0.79 14.38
CA LEU A 32 21.75 -1.64 13.48
C LEU A 32 20.88 -2.13 12.31
N TRP A 33 19.63 -2.49 12.58
CA TRP A 33 18.66 -2.86 11.55
C TRP A 33 18.39 -1.70 10.58
N LEU A 34 18.19 -0.48 11.10
CA LEU A 34 18.00 0.71 10.29
C LEU A 34 19.27 1.11 9.52
N ALA A 35 20.44 0.72 10.02
CA ALA A 35 21.73 0.98 9.40
C ALA A 35 22.11 0.01 8.28
N GLN A 36 21.34 -1.06 8.06
CA GLN A 36 21.62 -2.04 6.99
C GLN A 36 21.97 -1.43 5.62
N PRO A 37 21.29 -0.37 5.13
CA PRO A 37 21.65 0.24 3.84
C PRO A 37 23.06 0.84 3.80
N ALA A 38 23.64 1.15 4.96
CA ALA A 38 24.98 1.72 5.11
C ALA A 38 26.06 0.67 5.42
N LEU A 39 25.65 -0.58 5.64
CA LEU A 39 26.57 -1.67 5.92
C LEU A 39 27.15 -2.20 4.60
N THR A 40 28.46 -2.30 4.60
CA THR A 40 29.29 -2.89 3.55
C THR A 40 30.09 -4.03 4.18
N SER A 41 30.66 -4.90 3.36
CA SER A 41 31.57 -5.93 3.86
C SER A 41 32.79 -5.36 4.59
N ALA A 42 33.18 -4.11 4.31
CA ALA A 42 34.36 -3.47 4.88
C ALA A 42 34.12 -2.84 6.26
N ASN A 43 32.90 -2.35 6.55
CA ASN A 43 32.57 -1.67 7.81
C ASN A 43 31.64 -2.48 8.73
N PHE A 44 31.31 -3.73 8.37
CA PHE A 44 30.35 -4.54 9.11
C PHE A 44 30.79 -4.78 10.56
N ASP A 45 32.03 -5.20 10.79
CA ASP A 45 32.53 -5.51 12.13
C ASP A 45 32.65 -4.25 13.01
N GLU A 46 33.04 -3.12 12.43
CA GLU A 46 33.05 -1.82 13.10
C GLU A 46 31.62 -1.42 13.50
N ALA A 47 30.65 -1.56 12.58
CA ALA A 47 29.25 -1.24 12.83
C ALA A 47 28.62 -2.10 13.92
N LEU A 48 29.02 -3.37 14.07
CA LEU A 48 28.58 -4.22 15.18
C LEU A 48 29.05 -3.70 16.55
N SER A 49 30.14 -2.93 16.58
CA SER A 49 30.70 -2.33 17.79
C SER A 49 30.24 -0.89 18.03
N MET A 50 29.51 -0.29 17.07
CA MET A 50 29.02 1.08 17.17
C MET A 50 27.84 1.20 18.13
N ASP A 51 27.79 2.34 18.82
CA ASP A 51 26.61 2.70 19.61
C ASP A 51 25.46 3.19 18.70
N LYS A 52 24.28 3.35 19.30
CA LYS A 52 23.08 3.84 18.62
C LYS A 52 23.29 5.17 17.90
N ALA A 53 24.01 6.11 18.51
CA ALA A 53 24.21 7.44 17.92
C ALA A 53 25.10 7.36 16.67
N SER A 54 26.17 6.57 16.74
CA SER A 54 27.10 6.40 15.62
C SER A 54 26.43 5.65 14.47
N LEU A 55 25.60 4.63 14.73
CA LEU A 55 24.82 3.94 13.69
C LEU A 55 23.84 4.88 12.97
N ILE A 56 23.21 5.80 13.70
CA ILE A 56 22.33 6.82 13.10
C ILE A 56 23.14 7.79 12.24
N ALA A 57 24.31 8.21 12.71
CA ALA A 57 25.21 9.08 11.95
C ALA A 57 25.71 8.41 10.67
N LEU A 58 26.02 7.10 10.72
CA LEU A 58 26.42 6.31 9.57
C LEU A 58 25.36 6.32 8.46
N VAL A 59 24.08 6.16 8.83
CA VAL A 59 22.96 6.26 7.88
C VAL A 59 22.81 7.67 7.33
N ALA A 60 22.96 8.70 8.17
CA ALA A 60 22.85 10.08 7.74
C ALA A 60 23.99 10.51 6.80
N ALA A 61 25.15 9.87 6.90
CA ALA A 61 26.31 10.11 6.05
C ALA A 61 26.18 9.46 4.66
N LEU A 62 25.23 8.54 4.46
CA LEU A 62 25.01 7.98 3.13
C LEU A 62 24.58 9.07 2.15
N PRO A 63 25.16 9.08 0.93
CA PRO A 63 24.60 9.90 -0.13
C PRO A 63 23.14 9.50 -0.31
N ALA A 64 22.29 10.47 -0.63
CA ALA A 64 20.89 10.19 -0.95
C ALA A 64 20.87 9.12 -2.06
N ALA A 65 20.54 7.88 -1.69
CA ALA A 65 20.63 6.76 -2.61
C ALA A 65 19.75 7.08 -3.82
N ALA A 66 20.32 6.97 -5.02
CA ALA A 66 19.51 6.98 -6.23
C ALA A 66 18.44 5.92 -6.02
N ILE A 67 17.17 6.33 -5.99
CA ILE A 67 16.06 5.44 -5.69
C ILE A 67 16.16 4.30 -6.71
N PRO A 68 16.56 3.08 -6.29
CA PRO A 68 16.65 2.00 -7.26
C PRO A 68 15.26 1.85 -7.86
N PRO A 69 15.15 1.58 -9.18
CA PRO A 69 13.85 1.34 -9.78
C PRO A 69 13.17 0.30 -8.91
N ARG A 70 12.04 0.69 -8.31
CA ARG A 70 11.35 -0.14 -7.32
C ARG A 70 11.18 -1.50 -8.01
N PRO A 71 11.80 -2.59 -7.51
CA PRO A 71 11.70 -3.87 -8.17
C PRO A 71 10.21 -4.13 -8.32
N GLU A 72 9.79 -4.30 -9.57
CA GLU A 72 8.37 -4.42 -9.89
C GLU A 72 7.86 -5.58 -9.04
N PRO A 73 6.87 -5.32 -8.15
CA PRO A 73 6.48 -6.32 -7.17
C PRO A 73 6.06 -7.56 -7.93
N ARG A 74 6.81 -8.66 -7.75
CA ARG A 74 6.49 -9.91 -8.42
C ARG A 74 5.03 -10.22 -8.11
N PRO A 75 4.20 -10.50 -9.14
CA PRO A 75 2.80 -10.74 -8.90
C PRO A 75 2.63 -11.90 -7.91
N VAL A 76 1.85 -11.69 -6.86
CA VAL A 76 1.56 -12.72 -5.87
C VAL A 76 0.50 -13.65 -6.46
N SER A 77 0.81 -14.95 -6.52
CA SER A 77 -0.12 -15.98 -6.95
C SER A 77 -1.20 -16.22 -5.88
N PHE A 78 -2.45 -16.40 -6.31
CA PHE A 78 -3.55 -16.79 -5.43
C PHE A 78 -3.80 -18.28 -5.47
N THR A 79 -3.97 -18.89 -4.31
CA THR A 79 -4.45 -20.28 -4.20
C THR A 79 -5.97 -20.34 -4.28
N CYS A 80 -6.51 -21.36 -4.93
CA CYS A 80 -7.92 -21.60 -5.12
C CYS A 80 -8.48 -22.46 -3.99
N GLY A 81 -9.34 -21.87 -3.17
CA GLY A 81 -10.00 -22.58 -2.08
C GLY A 81 -11.00 -23.63 -2.56
N LYS A 82 -11.40 -24.55 -1.68
CA LYS A 82 -12.45 -25.54 -1.96
C LYS A 82 -13.79 -24.89 -2.33
N ASN A 83 -14.12 -23.77 -1.68
CA ASN A 83 -15.38 -23.04 -1.84
C ASN A 83 -15.26 -21.77 -2.70
N ASP A 84 -14.24 -21.70 -3.56
CA ASP A 84 -14.02 -20.51 -4.40
C ASP A 84 -15.10 -20.39 -5.49
N THR A 85 -15.66 -19.19 -5.66
CA THR A 85 -16.74 -18.92 -6.62
C THR A 85 -16.33 -19.18 -8.06
N ILE A 86 -15.03 -19.12 -8.38
CA ILE A 86 -14.53 -19.41 -9.73
C ILE A 86 -14.85 -20.84 -10.17
N LYS A 87 -15.01 -21.78 -9.24
CA LYS A 87 -15.32 -23.18 -9.55
C LYS A 87 -16.71 -23.35 -10.16
N SER A 88 -17.59 -22.38 -9.95
CA SER A 88 -18.93 -22.34 -10.53
C SER A 88 -18.94 -21.86 -11.99
N SER A 89 -17.88 -21.19 -12.45
CA SER A 89 -17.80 -20.71 -13.84
C SER A 89 -17.52 -21.86 -14.80
N LYS A 90 -18.41 -22.05 -15.79
CA LYS A 90 -18.32 -23.14 -16.78
C LYS A 90 -17.05 -23.04 -17.64
N SER A 91 -16.67 -21.82 -18.08
CA SER A 91 -15.49 -21.61 -18.93
C SER A 91 -14.19 -21.85 -18.16
N LEU A 92 -14.11 -21.40 -16.90
CA LEU A 92 -12.94 -21.60 -16.04
C LEU A 92 -12.80 -23.06 -15.60
N LYS A 93 -13.91 -23.76 -15.32
CA LYS A 93 -13.91 -25.20 -15.07
C LYS A 93 -13.39 -25.98 -16.27
N ALA A 94 -13.82 -25.61 -17.48
CA ALA A 94 -13.32 -26.24 -18.70
C ALA A 94 -11.80 -26.02 -18.87
N LEU A 95 -11.27 -24.85 -18.52
CA LEU A 95 -9.82 -24.60 -18.53
C LEU A 95 -9.08 -25.48 -17.50
N ALA A 96 -9.55 -25.55 -16.26
CA ALA A 96 -8.92 -26.40 -15.23
C ALA A 96 -8.88 -27.88 -15.66
N ASP A 97 -10.01 -28.38 -16.17
CA ASP A 97 -10.11 -29.77 -16.65
C ASP A 97 -9.19 -30.01 -17.86
N ARG A 98 -9.03 -29.02 -18.76
CA ARG A 98 -8.12 -29.10 -19.91
C ARG A 98 -6.65 -29.09 -19.48
N PHE A 99 -6.25 -28.21 -18.57
CA PHE A 99 -4.89 -28.21 -18.03
C PHE A 99 -4.53 -29.56 -17.44
N TYR A 100 -5.40 -30.09 -16.57
CA TYR A 100 -5.18 -31.38 -15.93
C TYR A 100 -5.06 -32.54 -16.94
N LYS A 101 -5.98 -32.61 -17.90
CA LYS A 101 -5.98 -33.67 -18.93
C LYS A 101 -4.75 -33.58 -19.85
N ASN A 102 -4.42 -32.39 -20.32
CA ASN A 102 -3.29 -32.20 -21.23
C ASN A 102 -1.96 -32.43 -20.52
N PHE A 103 -1.81 -31.97 -19.28
CA PHE A 103 -0.64 -32.30 -18.47
C PHE A 103 -0.54 -33.80 -18.23
N THR A 104 -1.63 -34.48 -17.87
CA THR A 104 -1.62 -35.94 -17.68
C THR A 104 -1.17 -36.68 -18.94
N SER A 105 -1.62 -36.22 -20.12
CA SER A 105 -1.18 -36.77 -21.40
C SER A 105 0.30 -36.50 -21.66
N PHE A 106 0.76 -35.28 -21.40
CA PHE A 106 2.16 -34.87 -21.52
C PHE A 106 3.07 -35.67 -20.59
N PHE A 107 2.70 -35.80 -19.32
CA PHE A 107 3.41 -36.58 -18.31
C PHE A 107 3.63 -38.01 -18.76
N ARG A 108 2.59 -38.69 -19.27
CA ARG A 108 2.70 -40.07 -19.77
C ARG A 108 3.58 -40.22 -21.01
N LYS A 109 3.82 -39.13 -21.76
CA LYS A 109 4.72 -39.13 -22.91
C LYS A 109 6.18 -38.91 -22.49
N VAL A 110 6.40 -38.04 -21.51
CA VAL A 110 7.75 -37.68 -21.02
C VAL A 110 8.27 -38.72 -20.02
N MET A 111 7.43 -39.14 -19.08
CA MET A 111 7.75 -40.12 -18.04
C MET A 111 7.39 -41.52 -18.53
N ILE A 112 8.30 -42.11 -19.31
CA ILE A 112 8.16 -43.47 -19.88
C ILE A 112 8.52 -44.54 -18.85
N TRP A 113 9.33 -44.18 -17.85
CA TRP A 113 9.86 -45.10 -16.85
C TRP A 113 8.83 -45.43 -15.77
N PRO A 114 8.82 -46.68 -15.24
CA PRO A 114 7.99 -47.02 -14.11
C PRO A 114 8.42 -46.17 -12.91
N SER A 115 7.52 -45.30 -12.45
CA SER A 115 7.70 -44.42 -11.31
C SER A 115 6.57 -44.66 -10.32
N ASN A 116 6.88 -44.56 -9.03
CA ASN A 116 5.85 -44.53 -7.98
C ASN A 116 5.10 -43.19 -7.94
N LEU A 117 5.61 -42.17 -8.64
CA LEU A 117 4.98 -40.87 -8.78
C LEU A 117 4.14 -40.81 -10.05
N GLY A 118 2.89 -40.42 -9.90
CA GLY A 118 1.94 -40.18 -10.97
C GLY A 118 1.87 -38.70 -11.38
N PRO A 119 1.06 -38.39 -12.41
CA PRO A 119 0.85 -37.01 -12.85
C PRO A 119 0.27 -36.11 -11.74
N ASP A 120 -0.54 -36.66 -10.85
CA ASP A 120 -1.17 -35.92 -9.75
C ASP A 120 -0.16 -35.43 -8.71
N ASP A 121 0.98 -36.13 -8.56
CA ASP A 121 2.06 -35.74 -7.64
C ASP A 121 2.83 -34.51 -8.14
N TYR A 122 2.83 -34.26 -9.45
CA TYR A 122 3.49 -33.10 -10.07
C TYR A 122 2.50 -31.97 -10.35
N PHE A 123 1.30 -32.31 -10.82
CA PHE A 123 0.29 -31.34 -11.24
C PHE A 123 -1.11 -31.91 -11.03
N GLY A 124 -1.53 -31.92 -9.76
CA GLY A 124 -2.87 -32.30 -9.36
C GLY A 124 -3.94 -31.28 -9.78
N ARG A 125 -5.20 -31.67 -9.60
CA ARG A 125 -6.35 -30.84 -9.97
C ARG A 125 -6.43 -29.52 -9.21
N ASP A 126 -5.94 -29.48 -7.97
CA ASP A 126 -5.92 -28.26 -7.17
C ASP A 126 -4.94 -27.22 -7.76
N LEU A 127 -3.76 -27.65 -8.21
CA LEU A 127 -2.82 -26.77 -8.92
C LEU A 127 -3.38 -26.26 -10.26
N ALA A 128 -4.16 -27.08 -10.98
CA ALA A 128 -4.85 -26.61 -12.17
C ALA A 128 -5.84 -25.47 -11.85
N TRP A 129 -6.53 -25.52 -10.72
CA TRP A 129 -7.38 -24.43 -10.24
C TRP A 129 -6.59 -23.21 -9.80
N ASP A 130 -5.41 -23.39 -9.20
CA ASP A 130 -4.50 -22.28 -8.89
C ASP A 130 -4.06 -21.54 -10.16
N LEU A 131 -3.74 -22.26 -11.24
CA LEU A 131 -3.47 -21.64 -12.53
C LEU A 131 -4.67 -20.85 -13.05
N VAL A 132 -5.85 -21.46 -13.03
CA VAL A 132 -7.10 -20.81 -13.48
C VAL A 132 -7.41 -19.55 -12.68
N LYS A 133 -7.10 -19.53 -11.38
CA LYS A 133 -7.31 -18.34 -10.55
C LYS A 133 -6.40 -17.17 -10.91
N ASN A 134 -5.25 -17.46 -11.53
CA ASN A 134 -4.21 -16.49 -11.89
C ASN A 134 -4.05 -16.29 -13.40
N ILE A 135 -5.09 -16.54 -14.20
CA ILE A 135 -5.06 -16.43 -15.67
C ILE A 135 -4.57 -15.07 -16.20
N ASP A 136 -4.71 -14.01 -15.40
CA ASP A 136 -4.26 -12.67 -15.74
C ASP A 136 -2.74 -12.48 -15.64
N LEU A 137 -1.98 -13.49 -15.17
CA LEU A 137 -0.51 -13.47 -15.20
C LEU A 137 0.10 -13.95 -16.51
N PHE A 138 -0.62 -14.76 -17.29
CA PHE A 138 0.03 -15.56 -18.32
C PHE A 138 0.09 -14.81 -19.65
N THR A 139 1.26 -14.26 -19.93
CA THR A 139 1.63 -13.64 -21.21
C THR A 139 2.59 -14.51 -22.02
N GLN A 140 3.39 -15.33 -21.33
CA GLN A 140 4.38 -16.25 -21.90
C GLN A 140 4.46 -17.53 -21.04
N PRO A 141 5.05 -18.63 -21.56
CA PRO A 141 5.15 -19.89 -20.83
C PRO A 141 5.85 -19.79 -19.46
N SER A 142 6.91 -18.98 -19.34
CA SER A 142 7.66 -18.80 -18.08
C SER A 142 6.84 -18.20 -16.95
N ASP A 143 5.72 -17.53 -17.23
CA ASP A 143 4.86 -16.92 -16.22
C ASP A 143 4.19 -17.97 -15.30
N PHE A 144 4.06 -19.23 -15.76
CA PHE A 144 3.56 -20.33 -14.93
C PHE A 144 4.46 -20.61 -13.72
N ALA A 145 5.75 -20.28 -13.79
CA ALA A 145 6.68 -20.44 -12.67
C ALA A 145 6.26 -19.62 -11.44
N ALA A 146 5.58 -18.49 -11.65
CA ALA A 146 5.08 -17.65 -10.56
C ALA A 146 3.97 -18.32 -9.74
N VAL A 147 3.25 -19.30 -10.31
CA VAL A 147 2.13 -19.99 -9.66
C VAL A 147 2.51 -21.39 -9.20
N LEU A 148 3.27 -22.13 -9.99
CA LEU A 148 3.55 -23.55 -9.71
C LEU A 148 4.60 -23.76 -8.62
N ALA A 149 5.51 -22.81 -8.41
CA ALA A 149 6.54 -22.78 -7.35
C ALA A 149 7.33 -24.08 -7.12
N SER A 150 7.25 -25.04 -8.04
CA SER A 150 7.80 -26.40 -7.95
C SER A 150 8.72 -26.66 -9.15
N GLU A 151 9.50 -27.74 -9.05
CA GLU A 151 10.32 -28.22 -10.16
C GLU A 151 9.41 -28.54 -11.35
N SER A 152 9.70 -27.93 -12.50
CA SER A 152 8.94 -28.15 -13.73
C SER A 152 9.62 -29.18 -14.62
N LEU A 153 8.82 -30.02 -15.26
CA LEU A 153 9.31 -30.92 -16.31
C LEU A 153 9.64 -30.10 -17.56
N VAL A 154 10.68 -30.51 -18.30
CA VAL A 154 11.08 -29.85 -19.55
C VAL A 154 9.91 -29.88 -20.56
N GLY A 155 9.46 -28.69 -20.98
CA GLY A 155 8.31 -28.53 -21.89
C GLY A 155 6.94 -28.48 -21.21
N GLN A 156 6.86 -28.60 -19.87
CA GLN A 156 5.61 -28.49 -19.12
C GLN A 156 4.92 -27.14 -19.33
N PHE A 157 5.69 -26.05 -19.25
CA PHE A 157 5.14 -24.70 -19.41
C PHE A 157 4.60 -24.46 -20.81
N ASP A 158 5.28 -24.96 -21.85
CA ASP A 158 4.80 -24.85 -23.24
C ASP A 158 3.50 -25.63 -23.45
N CYS A 159 3.42 -26.85 -22.90
CA CYS A 159 2.22 -27.68 -22.95
C CYS A 159 1.01 -26.98 -22.30
N LEU A 160 1.21 -26.41 -21.10
CA LEU A 160 0.19 -25.67 -20.38
C LEU A 160 -0.17 -24.38 -21.13
N PHE A 161 0.81 -23.63 -21.64
CA PHE A 161 0.58 -22.38 -22.35
C PHE A 161 -0.19 -22.59 -23.65
N SER A 162 0.13 -23.62 -24.43
CA SER A 162 -0.66 -23.99 -25.62
C SER A 162 -2.10 -24.34 -25.26
N THR A 163 -2.30 -25.04 -24.15
CA THR A 163 -3.65 -25.37 -23.64
C THR A 163 -4.42 -24.10 -23.27
N PHE A 164 -3.76 -23.14 -22.63
CA PHE A 164 -4.32 -21.84 -22.28
C PHE A 164 -4.70 -21.02 -23.52
N LEU A 165 -3.81 -20.94 -24.52
CA LEU A 165 -4.08 -20.24 -25.77
C LEU A 165 -5.27 -20.86 -26.52
N GLN A 166 -5.34 -22.19 -26.60
CA GLN A 166 -6.49 -22.86 -27.22
C GLN A 166 -7.80 -22.54 -26.50
N TRP A 167 -7.78 -22.50 -25.17
CA TRP A 167 -8.97 -22.09 -24.41
C TRP A 167 -9.37 -20.64 -24.67
N LYS A 168 -8.42 -19.71 -24.86
CA LYS A 168 -8.72 -18.33 -25.23
C LYS A 168 -9.43 -18.21 -26.59
N VAL A 169 -9.16 -19.13 -27.51
CA VAL A 169 -9.82 -19.19 -28.82
C VAL A 169 -11.23 -19.77 -28.69
N ASP A 170 -11.40 -20.81 -27.87
CA ASP A 170 -12.66 -21.56 -27.78
C ASP A 170 -13.76 -20.88 -26.95
N TYR A 171 -13.42 -19.90 -26.11
CA TYR A 171 -14.35 -19.26 -25.17
C TYR A 171 -14.26 -17.73 -25.21
N ASP A 172 -15.36 -17.04 -24.89
CA ASP A 172 -15.30 -15.61 -24.56
C ASP A 172 -14.64 -15.43 -23.18
N THR A 173 -13.39 -14.97 -23.20
CA THR A 173 -12.54 -14.86 -22.01
C THR A 173 -12.54 -13.46 -21.39
N HIS A 174 -13.12 -12.45 -22.04
CA HIS A 174 -12.97 -11.05 -21.63
C HIS A 174 -13.49 -10.81 -20.19
N ALA A 175 -14.66 -11.36 -19.87
CA ALA A 175 -15.23 -11.25 -18.52
C ALA A 175 -14.35 -11.92 -17.45
N ALA A 176 -13.80 -13.10 -17.75
CA ALA A 176 -12.95 -13.85 -16.83
C ALA A 176 -11.63 -13.12 -16.52
N PHE A 177 -10.97 -12.53 -17.54
CA PHE A 177 -9.78 -11.72 -17.34
C PHE A 177 -10.08 -10.45 -16.53
N THR A 178 -11.18 -9.76 -16.86
CA THR A 178 -11.60 -8.55 -16.14
C THR A 178 -11.81 -8.84 -14.64
N GLU A 179 -12.48 -9.95 -14.32
CA GLU A 179 -12.69 -10.38 -12.94
C GLU A 179 -11.38 -10.78 -12.25
N ALA A 180 -10.49 -11.52 -12.91
CA ALA A 180 -9.18 -11.89 -12.37
C ALA A 180 -8.33 -10.64 -12.03
N ILE A 181 -8.25 -9.68 -12.96
CA ILE A 181 -7.54 -8.40 -12.76
C ILE A 181 -8.16 -7.61 -11.60
N ALA A 182 -9.49 -7.53 -11.54
CA ALA A 182 -10.18 -6.82 -10.47
C ALA A 182 -9.90 -7.45 -9.09
N ARG A 183 -9.93 -8.79 -9.00
CA ARG A 183 -9.59 -9.53 -7.78
C ARG A 183 -8.15 -9.27 -7.34
N ARG A 184 -7.19 -9.29 -8.27
CA ARG A 184 -5.79 -8.98 -7.94
C ARG A 184 -5.63 -7.55 -7.44
N LYS A 185 -6.22 -6.57 -8.13
CA LYS A 185 -6.20 -5.16 -7.71
C LYS A 185 -6.81 -4.97 -6.31
N ALA A 186 -7.89 -5.69 -5.99
CA ALA A 186 -8.49 -5.66 -4.67
C ALA A 186 -7.56 -6.23 -3.60
N ALA A 187 -6.89 -7.36 -3.86
CA ALA A 187 -5.95 -7.98 -2.94
C ALA A 187 -4.68 -7.14 -2.70
N MET A 188 -4.15 -6.49 -3.75
CA MET A 188 -2.97 -5.62 -3.62
C MET A 188 -3.24 -4.37 -2.78
N ARG A 189 -4.49 -3.89 -2.71
CA ARG A 189 -4.86 -2.74 -1.86
C ARG A 189 -4.80 -3.06 -0.37
N THR A 190 -5.05 -4.33 0.01
CA THR A 190 -5.09 -4.73 1.42
C THR A 190 -3.72 -5.11 1.96
N THR A 191 -2.81 -5.53 1.10
CA THR A 191 -1.42 -5.85 1.46
C THR A 191 -0.57 -4.59 1.46
N HIS A 192 -0.74 -3.75 2.49
CA HIS A 192 0.36 -2.88 2.89
C HIS A 192 1.50 -3.79 3.32
N THR A 193 2.59 -3.81 2.54
CA THR A 193 3.83 -4.49 2.88
C THR A 193 4.31 -3.95 4.22
N LYS A 194 3.95 -4.63 5.30
CA LYS A 194 4.49 -4.36 6.62
C LYS A 194 5.97 -4.66 6.50
N THR A 195 6.79 -3.63 6.71
CA THR A 195 8.23 -3.80 6.84
C THR A 195 8.44 -4.85 7.92
N VAL A 196 9.18 -5.92 7.61
CA VAL A 196 9.49 -6.96 8.60
C VAL A 196 10.25 -6.25 9.73
N GLN A 197 9.66 -6.24 10.91
CA GLN A 197 10.20 -5.55 12.08
C GLN A 197 10.14 -6.52 13.26
N SER A 198 11.17 -6.53 14.11
CA SER A 198 11.18 -7.35 15.33
C SER A 198 9.98 -7.00 16.23
N VAL A 199 9.53 -7.90 17.10
CA VAL A 199 8.36 -7.65 17.98
C VAL A 199 8.54 -6.37 18.81
N LYS A 200 9.73 -6.18 19.39
CA LYS A 200 10.07 -4.95 20.12
C LYS A 200 10.18 -3.73 19.19
N GLY A 201 10.78 -3.89 18.01
CA GLY A 201 10.82 -2.84 16.99
C GLY A 201 9.42 -2.40 16.54
N ALA A 202 8.49 -3.35 16.34
CA ALA A 202 7.10 -3.07 16.00
C ALA A 202 6.40 -2.27 17.10
N LEU A 203 6.69 -2.57 18.38
CA LEU A 203 6.19 -1.79 19.51
C LEU A 203 6.77 -0.38 19.52
N LEU A 204 8.08 -0.22 19.32
CA LEU A 204 8.73 1.10 19.21
C LEU A 204 8.18 1.90 18.02
N GLY A 205 8.00 1.26 16.87
CA GLY A 205 7.38 1.83 15.69
C GLY A 205 5.96 2.32 15.95
N LYS A 206 5.14 1.51 16.63
CA LYS A 206 3.80 1.89 17.08
C LYS A 206 3.84 3.09 18.03
N THR A 207 4.70 3.07 19.04
CA THR A 207 4.88 4.19 19.98
C THR A 207 5.27 5.48 19.28
N ARG A 208 6.20 5.41 18.30
CA ARG A 208 6.58 6.58 17.47
C ARG A 208 5.43 7.07 16.60
N GLN A 209 4.65 6.17 15.99
CA GLN A 209 3.47 6.55 15.21
C GLN A 209 2.40 7.22 16.08
N ASP A 210 2.16 6.69 17.28
CA ASP A 210 1.20 7.27 18.22
C ASP A 210 1.69 8.61 18.77
N ALA A 211 2.99 8.76 19.04
CA ALA A 211 3.59 10.05 19.40
C ALA A 211 3.44 11.08 18.27
N LYS A 212 3.70 10.70 17.01
CA LYS A 212 3.49 11.58 15.85
C LYS A 212 2.02 11.98 15.68
N LYS A 213 1.08 11.05 15.87
CA LYS A 213 -0.36 11.35 15.85
C LYS A 213 -0.73 12.34 16.96
N LYS A 214 -0.27 12.11 18.18
CA LYS A 214 -0.48 13.02 19.33
C LYS A 214 0.11 14.40 19.06
N ALA A 215 1.34 14.49 18.56
CA ALA A 215 1.98 15.76 18.20
C ALA A 215 1.18 16.51 17.13
N LYS A 216 0.67 15.81 16.11
CA LYS A 216 -0.18 16.42 15.07
C LYS A 216 -1.51 16.94 15.62
N VAL A 217 -2.11 16.24 16.58
CA VAL A 217 -3.33 16.70 17.28
C VAL A 217 -3.03 17.95 18.11
N ALA A 218 -1.97 17.91 18.92
CA ALA A 218 -1.54 19.07 19.73
C ALA A 218 -1.22 20.29 18.86
N GLN A 219 -0.56 20.10 17.72
CA GLN A 219 -0.29 21.18 16.76
C GLN A 219 -1.58 21.77 16.17
N ARG A 220 -2.57 20.93 15.84
CA ARG A 220 -3.87 21.42 15.37
C ARG A 220 -4.61 22.18 16.45
N GLU A 221 -4.51 21.77 17.70
CA GLU A 221 -5.15 22.42 18.83
C GLU A 221 -4.49 23.77 19.16
N SER A 222 -3.16 23.84 19.16
CA SER A 222 -2.44 25.11 19.34
C SER A 222 -2.71 26.09 18.20
N GLN A 223 -2.82 25.62 16.95
CA GLN A 223 -3.26 26.44 15.82
C GLN A 223 -4.68 26.98 16.03
N LYS A 224 -5.62 26.14 16.51
CA LYS A 224 -6.99 26.59 16.82
C LYS A 224 -7.00 27.65 17.93
N GLN A 225 -6.22 27.47 18.99
CA GLN A 225 -6.10 28.43 20.08
C GLN A 225 -5.49 29.76 19.60
N GLN A 226 -4.43 29.72 18.79
CA GLN A 226 -3.85 30.93 18.20
C GLN A 226 -4.85 31.70 17.31
N VAL A 227 -5.65 30.99 16.52
CA VAL A 227 -6.71 31.60 15.70
C VAL A 227 -7.79 32.22 16.59
N ALA A 228 -8.21 31.53 17.66
CA ALA A 228 -9.18 32.05 18.62
C ALA A 228 -8.66 33.31 19.35
N MET A 229 -7.41 33.31 19.80
CA MET A 229 -6.78 34.49 20.43
C MET A 229 -6.68 35.67 19.47
N LYS A 230 -6.28 35.43 18.22
CA LYS A 230 -6.25 36.49 17.18
C LYS A 230 -7.64 37.05 16.89
N LYS A 231 -8.67 36.20 16.85
CA LYS A 231 -10.06 36.62 16.68
C LYS A 231 -10.54 37.47 17.86
N ALA A 232 -10.29 37.01 19.08
CA ALA A 232 -10.62 37.75 20.30
C ALA A 232 -9.89 39.11 20.37
N ALA A 233 -8.61 39.15 19.97
CA ALA A 233 -7.84 40.39 19.90
C ALA A 233 -8.40 41.38 18.85
N CYS A 234 -8.76 40.90 17.66
CA CYS A 234 -9.40 41.76 16.63
C CYS A 234 -10.77 42.27 17.12
N GLU A 235 -11.55 41.44 17.82
CA GLU A 235 -12.84 41.84 18.38
C GLU A 235 -12.69 42.86 19.53
N ALA A 236 -11.72 42.67 20.42
CA ALA A 236 -11.39 43.62 21.47
C ALA A 236 -10.97 44.98 20.89
N LEU A 237 -10.09 44.97 19.87
CA LEU A 237 -9.66 46.20 19.19
C LEU A 237 -10.83 46.92 18.51
N ARG A 238 -11.72 46.18 17.83
CA ARG A 238 -12.96 46.73 17.26
C ARG A 238 -13.85 47.38 18.32
N SER A 239 -14.00 46.74 19.48
CA SER A 239 -14.80 47.29 20.58
C SER A 239 -14.21 48.58 21.17
N GLN A 240 -12.88 48.69 21.25
CA GLN A 240 -12.21 49.91 21.72
C GLN A 240 -12.37 51.06 20.73
N VAL A 241 -12.19 50.80 19.43
CA VAL A 241 -12.41 51.80 18.37
C VAL A 241 -13.86 52.27 18.36
N ALA A 242 -14.83 51.36 18.52
CA ALA A 242 -16.25 51.72 18.61
C ALA A 242 -16.54 52.65 19.80
N LYS A 243 -15.98 52.36 20.99
CA LYS A 243 -16.13 53.22 22.18
C LYS A 243 -15.48 54.59 22.00
N ALA A 244 -14.29 54.65 21.39
CA ALA A 244 -13.60 55.91 21.11
C ALA A 244 -14.43 56.82 20.16
N ASN A 245 -15.01 56.23 19.11
CA ASN A 245 -15.84 56.98 18.16
C ASN A 245 -17.16 57.50 18.77
N VAL A 246 -17.78 56.75 19.69
CA VAL A 246 -18.98 57.21 20.41
C VAL A 246 -18.63 58.37 21.36
N GLY A 247 -17.48 58.30 22.04
CA GLY A 247 -17.00 59.39 22.90
C GLY A 247 -16.70 60.69 22.13
N SER A 248 -16.11 60.59 20.93
CA SER A 248 -15.84 61.79 20.11
C SER A 248 -17.11 62.45 19.56
N LEU A 249 -18.15 61.66 19.26
CA LEU A 249 -19.44 62.19 18.80
C LEU A 249 -20.23 62.89 19.92
N ALA A 250 -20.16 62.39 21.15
CA ALA A 250 -20.77 63.05 22.31
C ALA A 250 -20.09 64.38 22.65
N GLY A 251 -18.75 64.43 22.60
CA GLY A 251 -17.98 65.66 22.83
C GLY A 251 -18.20 66.73 21.74
N SER A 252 -18.36 66.31 20.48
CA SER A 252 -18.64 67.24 19.37
C SER A 252 -20.04 67.85 19.45
N SER A 253 -21.04 67.14 19.99
CA SER A 253 -22.42 67.64 20.12
C SER A 253 -22.54 68.74 21.19
N GLN A 254 -21.71 68.70 22.22
CA GLN A 254 -21.67 69.74 23.26
C GLN A 254 -20.91 70.99 22.80
N ALA A 255 -19.92 70.84 21.91
CA ALA A 255 -19.22 71.95 21.27
C ALA A 255 -20.11 72.70 20.26
N THR A 256 -20.99 72.02 19.51
CA THR A 256 -21.92 72.67 18.58
C THR A 256 -23.11 73.37 19.27
N LEU A 257 -23.48 72.98 20.49
CA LEU A 257 -24.47 73.70 21.29
C LEU A 257 -23.93 75.02 21.87
N ASN A 258 -22.64 75.07 22.25
CA ASN A 258 -22.01 76.32 22.72
C ASN A 258 -21.59 77.27 21.59
N ALA A 259 -21.37 76.77 20.36
CA ALA A 259 -21.07 77.61 19.20
C ALA A 259 -22.32 78.32 18.62
N LYS A 260 -23.54 77.93 19.01
CA LYS A 260 -24.79 78.53 18.50
C LYS A 260 -25.21 79.80 19.25
N THR A 261 -24.50 80.18 20.32
CA THR A 261 -24.78 81.41 21.10
C THR A 261 -23.91 82.60 20.68
N GLN A 262 -23.02 82.46 19.68
CA GLN A 262 -22.06 83.52 19.30
C GLN A 262 -21.85 83.74 17.79
N ALA A 263 -22.80 83.37 16.93
CA ALA A 263 -22.71 83.70 15.51
C ALA A 263 -23.98 84.41 15.01
N GLY A 264 -24.02 85.72 15.28
CA GLY A 264 -24.80 86.65 14.48
C GLY A 264 -24.12 86.92 13.14
N ARG A 265 -24.95 87.08 12.11
CA ARG A 265 -24.71 87.56 10.74
C ARG A 265 -24.08 86.59 9.72
N PRO A 266 -24.82 86.25 8.64
CA PRO A 266 -24.26 85.55 7.49
C PRO A 266 -23.58 86.55 6.53
N SER A 267 -22.35 86.24 6.12
CA SER A 267 -21.70 86.89 4.99
C SER A 267 -21.88 86.02 3.75
N ILE A 268 -22.59 86.56 2.77
CA ILE A 268 -22.80 86.00 1.44
C ILE A 268 -21.52 86.26 0.63
N ALA A 269 -20.59 85.30 0.60
CA ALA A 269 -19.54 85.23 -0.43
C ALA A 269 -18.72 83.94 -0.27
N MET A 270 -19.01 82.92 -1.10
CA MET A 270 -18.04 82.00 -1.73
C MET A 270 -18.80 80.78 -2.23
N LEU A 271 -19.58 81.01 -3.27
CA LEU A 271 -20.27 80.02 -4.07
C LEU A 271 -19.74 80.17 -5.50
N ALA A 272 -18.47 79.80 -5.70
CA ALA A 272 -17.85 79.62 -7.02
C ALA A 272 -16.46 79.00 -6.84
N GLN A 273 -16.06 78.14 -7.79
CA GLN A 273 -14.74 77.48 -7.91
C GLN A 273 -14.49 76.27 -7.01
N SER A 274 -15.00 75.12 -7.43
CA SER A 274 -14.15 73.92 -7.65
C SER A 274 -14.93 72.76 -8.27
N ALA A 275 -15.70 73.09 -9.32
CA ALA A 275 -15.89 72.15 -10.42
C ALA A 275 -14.68 72.33 -11.37
N GLN A 276 -14.19 71.23 -11.94
CA GLN A 276 -13.02 71.12 -12.84
C GLN A 276 -11.67 70.89 -12.14
N ARG A 277 -11.34 69.61 -11.92
CA ARG A 277 -10.08 68.98 -12.38
C ARG A 277 -10.23 67.47 -12.27
N GLY A 278 -10.89 66.91 -13.29
CA GLY A 278 -10.73 65.51 -13.65
C GLY A 278 -9.45 65.31 -14.44
N HIS A 279 -8.93 64.08 -14.35
CA HIS A 279 -7.98 63.42 -15.24
C HIS A 279 -6.52 63.89 -15.29
N GLN A 280 -5.68 63.07 -14.63
CA GLN A 280 -4.31 62.61 -14.97
C GLN A 280 -3.71 62.20 -13.61
N THR A 281 -3.29 60.96 -13.33
CA THR A 281 -2.20 60.27 -14.00
C THR A 281 -2.19 58.82 -13.50
N GLN A 282 -2.02 57.88 -14.43
CA GLN A 282 -1.64 56.49 -14.15
C GLN A 282 -0.20 56.43 -13.60
N SER A 283 0.13 55.28 -13.00
CA SER A 283 1.49 54.77 -12.72
C SER A 283 2.28 55.39 -11.56
N SER A 284 2.20 54.76 -10.39
CA SER A 284 3.39 54.14 -9.77
C SER A 284 2.93 53.16 -8.69
N ALA A 285 3.10 51.87 -8.98
CA ALA A 285 2.90 50.80 -8.03
C ALA A 285 4.24 50.52 -7.36
N HIS A 286 4.53 51.16 -6.23
CA HIS A 286 5.41 50.59 -5.22
C HIS A 286 5.30 51.36 -3.90
N SER A 287 5.37 50.57 -2.82
CA SER A 287 5.64 50.97 -1.44
C SER A 287 4.43 51.20 -0.52
N THR A 288 4.22 50.18 0.32
CA THR A 288 4.01 50.32 1.77
C THR A 288 2.62 50.69 2.27
N ALA A 289 1.80 49.66 2.56
CA ALA A 289 0.87 49.70 3.69
C ALA A 289 0.53 48.27 4.13
N GLN A 290 1.15 47.86 5.24
CA GLN A 290 0.60 46.83 6.13
C GLN A 290 -0.72 47.36 6.71
N ALA A 291 -1.81 47.21 5.98
CA ALA A 291 -3.16 47.35 6.51
C ALA A 291 -3.66 45.95 6.87
N GLN A 292 -3.64 45.67 8.16
CA GLN A 292 -4.10 44.44 8.78
C GLN A 292 -5.63 44.38 8.71
N THR A 293 -6.17 43.95 7.57
CA THR A 293 -7.59 43.68 7.37
C THR A 293 -7.93 42.33 8.01
N CYS A 294 -8.75 42.34 9.06
CA CYS A 294 -9.33 41.11 9.60
C CYS A 294 -10.22 40.47 8.52
N PRO A 295 -10.07 39.16 8.23
CA PRO A 295 -10.83 38.51 7.18
C PRO A 295 -12.32 38.49 7.53
N ASN A 296 -13.12 38.99 6.61
CA ASN A 296 -14.57 38.94 6.66
C ASN A 296 -15.01 37.47 6.45
N VAL A 297 -15.35 36.80 7.55
CA VAL A 297 -15.89 35.44 7.52
C VAL A 297 -17.31 35.52 6.97
N GLY A 298 -17.46 35.21 5.69
CA GLY A 298 -18.76 35.02 5.05
C GLY A 298 -19.57 33.97 5.80
N LYS A 299 -20.80 34.34 6.18
CA LYS A 299 -21.86 33.41 6.59
C LYS A 299 -22.08 32.42 5.46
N ARG A 300 -21.57 31.20 5.60
CA ARG A 300 -22.07 30.05 4.84
C ARG A 300 -23.29 29.52 5.58
N THR A 301 -24.39 29.47 4.84
CA THR A 301 -25.62 28.76 5.17
C THR A 301 -25.30 27.31 5.53
N ALA A 302 -26.05 26.80 6.50
CA ALA A 302 -25.96 25.45 7.02
C ALA A 302 -26.33 24.44 5.92
N ASP A 303 -25.37 23.60 5.56
CA ASP A 303 -25.64 22.27 5.00
C ASP A 303 -25.49 21.27 6.14
N ASP A 304 -26.45 20.36 6.21
CA ASP A 304 -26.65 19.38 7.27
C ASP A 304 -25.40 18.55 7.60
N PRO A 305 -25.16 18.23 8.89
CA PRO A 305 -24.09 17.34 9.27
C PRO A 305 -24.43 15.89 8.87
N PRO A 306 -23.49 15.14 8.26
CA PRO A 306 -23.66 13.70 8.09
C PRO A 306 -23.61 13.05 9.48
N THR A 307 -24.62 12.24 9.75
CA THR A 307 -24.74 11.36 10.91
C THR A 307 -23.48 10.50 11.06
N MET A 308 -22.69 10.78 12.11
CA MET A 308 -21.64 9.88 12.56
C MET A 308 -22.30 8.63 13.15
N VAL A 309 -22.26 7.53 12.38
CA VAL A 309 -22.51 6.19 12.89
C VAL A 309 -21.28 5.77 13.70
N ASP A 310 -21.53 5.54 14.99
CA ASP A 310 -20.56 5.12 16.01
C ASP A 310 -20.28 3.60 15.89
N PRO A 311 -19.08 3.14 15.51
CA PRO A 311 -18.78 1.71 15.46
C PRO A 311 -18.04 1.30 16.74
N LYS A 312 -18.73 1.40 17.88
CA LYS A 312 -18.29 0.77 19.14
C LYS A 312 -19.46 0.17 19.92
N ARG A 313 -19.97 -0.96 19.43
CA ARG A 313 -20.63 -1.95 20.30
C ARG A 313 -20.61 -3.35 19.67
N GLN A 314 -19.48 -4.03 19.78
CA GLN A 314 -19.45 -5.49 19.74
C GLN A 314 -18.62 -5.96 20.94
N MET A 315 -19.31 -6.04 22.09
CA MET A 315 -18.97 -6.99 23.15
C MET A 315 -19.15 -8.38 22.54
N SER A 316 -18.09 -9.18 22.43
CA SER A 316 -17.69 -10.19 23.43
C SER A 316 -18.89 -11.00 23.94
N LEU A 317 -19.02 -12.22 23.43
CA LEU A 317 -19.38 -13.44 24.17
C LEU A 317 -19.47 -14.57 23.12
N ASN A 318 -18.46 -15.43 23.11
CA ASN A 318 -18.59 -16.87 22.92
C ASN A 318 -17.20 -17.49 23.11
N TYR A 319 -16.85 -17.58 24.40
CA TYR A 319 -15.90 -18.53 24.92
C TYR A 319 -16.72 -19.79 25.18
N CYS A 320 -16.59 -20.81 24.33
CA CYS A 320 -16.91 -22.19 24.69
C CYS A 320 -15.70 -23.02 24.29
N ASP A 321 -14.89 -23.33 25.30
CA ASP A 321 -14.23 -24.62 25.41
C ASP A 321 -15.18 -25.73 25.01
N LEU A 322 -14.68 -26.71 24.26
CA LEU A 322 -14.80 -28.13 24.61
C LEU A 322 -14.05 -28.98 23.57
N THR A 323 -12.86 -29.38 23.99
CA THR A 323 -12.18 -30.64 23.71
C THR A 323 -13.09 -31.73 23.09
N ALA A 324 -12.81 -32.09 21.83
CA ALA A 324 -13.34 -33.30 21.20
C ALA A 324 -12.19 -34.22 20.78
N LYS A 325 -12.02 -35.24 21.62
CA LYS A 325 -11.42 -36.57 21.46
C LYS A 325 -10.83 -36.89 20.08
N TYR A 326 -9.52 -37.09 20.07
CA TYR A 326 -8.79 -37.85 19.06
C TYR A 326 -9.13 -39.33 19.22
N SER A 327 -9.80 -39.94 18.24
CA SER A 327 -9.88 -41.39 18.10
C SER A 327 -8.86 -41.83 17.05
N PRO A 328 -8.00 -42.83 17.33
CA PRO A 328 -7.11 -43.38 16.31
C PRO A 328 -7.91 -44.20 15.29
N PRO A 329 -7.56 -44.17 13.99
CA PRO A 329 -8.17 -45.05 13.00
C PRO A 329 -7.60 -46.48 13.11
N ASP A 330 -8.50 -47.45 13.06
CA ASP A 330 -8.22 -48.89 12.95
C ASP A 330 -7.38 -49.23 11.71
N PRO A 331 -6.46 -50.22 11.79
CA PRO A 331 -5.63 -50.65 10.67
C PRO A 331 -6.14 -51.96 10.05
N GLU A 332 -7.26 -51.96 9.32
CA GLU A 332 -7.64 -53.12 8.51
C GLU A 332 -8.27 -52.72 7.17
N GLY A 333 -7.53 -52.95 6.09
CA GLY A 333 -8.05 -52.67 4.75
C GLY A 333 -7.09 -52.92 3.59
N ALA A 334 -6.16 -53.89 3.72
CA ALA A 334 -5.36 -54.36 2.60
C ALA A 334 -6.26 -55.12 1.60
N ARG A 335 -6.80 -54.43 0.59
CA ARG A 335 -7.39 -55.09 -0.58
C ARG A 335 -6.50 -54.91 -1.80
N ARG A 336 -5.96 -56.04 -2.23
CA ARG A 336 -5.24 -56.32 -3.48
C ARG A 336 -6.08 -55.86 -4.67
N ASN A 337 -5.51 -55.00 -5.52
CA ASN A 337 -5.98 -54.81 -6.89
C ASN A 337 -4.99 -55.50 -7.83
N THR A 338 -5.32 -56.73 -8.21
CA THR A 338 -4.79 -57.42 -9.38
C THR A 338 -5.48 -56.89 -10.63
N TYR A 339 -4.72 -56.27 -11.55
CA TYR A 339 -5.17 -56.04 -12.92
C TYR A 339 -4.42 -57.00 -13.87
N PRO A 340 -5.13 -57.87 -14.60
CA PRO A 340 -4.54 -58.58 -15.74
C PRO A 340 -4.55 -57.66 -16.97
N GLY A 341 -3.49 -57.79 -17.78
CA GLY A 341 -3.17 -56.86 -18.85
C GLY A 341 -4.04 -56.93 -20.11
N SER A 342 -3.68 -56.09 -21.08
CA SER A 342 -3.56 -56.52 -22.48
C SER A 342 -2.92 -55.40 -23.32
N LEU A 343 -1.95 -55.83 -24.13
CA LEU A 343 -1.32 -55.11 -25.22
C LEU A 343 -2.33 -54.90 -26.36
N ARG A 344 -2.31 -53.70 -26.97
CA ARG A 344 -2.47 -53.51 -28.43
C ARG A 344 -1.80 -52.20 -28.84
N ARG A 345 -0.66 -52.32 -29.53
CA ARG A 345 -0.05 -51.24 -30.31
C ARG A 345 -0.89 -51.03 -31.57
N THR A 346 -1.36 -49.81 -31.78
CA THR A 346 -1.70 -49.32 -33.12
C THR A 346 -0.85 -48.10 -33.38
N SER A 347 0.05 -48.22 -34.36
CA SER A 347 0.85 -47.15 -34.91
C SER A 347 -0.04 -46.26 -35.78
N GLY A 348 -0.38 -45.08 -35.28
CA GLY A 348 -1.01 -44.02 -36.05
C GLY A 348 -0.32 -42.70 -35.73
N THR A 349 0.52 -42.23 -36.64
CA THR A 349 1.10 -40.88 -36.61
C THR A 349 -0.02 -39.83 -36.68
N PRO A 350 -0.13 -38.90 -35.70
CA PRO A 350 -1.16 -37.86 -35.74
C PRO A 350 -0.83 -36.79 -36.80
N ALA A 351 -1.79 -36.50 -37.67
CA ALA A 351 -1.71 -35.56 -38.79
C ALA A 351 -1.54 -34.05 -38.40
N TRP A 352 -1.27 -33.73 -37.13
CA TRP A 352 -1.14 -32.35 -36.66
C TRP A 352 0.28 -31.76 -36.74
N LEU A 353 1.28 -32.57 -37.09
CA LEU A 353 2.66 -32.09 -37.36
C LEU A 353 2.83 -31.47 -38.77
N GLY A 354 1.83 -31.57 -39.65
CA GLY A 354 1.91 -31.04 -41.02
C GLY A 354 1.43 -29.60 -41.21
N TRP A 355 0.80 -28.97 -40.21
CA TRP A 355 0.16 -27.66 -40.39
C TRP A 355 1.05 -26.47 -40.00
N LEU A 356 2.02 -26.65 -39.09
CA LEU A 356 2.89 -25.58 -38.59
C LEU A 356 4.11 -25.26 -39.48
N LEU A 357 4.33 -26.00 -40.56
CA LEU A 357 5.43 -25.78 -41.52
C LEU A 357 4.99 -25.18 -42.86
N ARG A 358 3.71 -24.77 -43.00
CA ARG A 358 3.14 -24.33 -44.30
C ARG A 358 2.78 -22.85 -44.41
N GLU A 359 2.89 -22.06 -43.34
CA GLU A 359 2.71 -20.60 -43.41
C GLU A 359 4.00 -19.89 -43.01
N GLY A 360 4.92 -19.82 -43.99
CA GLY A 360 6.01 -18.86 -43.97
C GLY A 360 5.48 -17.46 -44.27
N LEU A 361 5.59 -16.57 -43.29
CA LEU A 361 5.65 -15.13 -43.55
C LEU A 361 7.11 -14.70 -43.42
N THR A 362 7.78 -14.69 -44.58
CA THR A 362 9.05 -14.04 -44.81
C THR A 362 8.89 -12.52 -44.67
N GLY A 363 9.13 -11.99 -43.48
CA GLY A 363 9.35 -10.56 -43.26
C GLY A 363 10.84 -10.27 -43.17
N LYS A 364 11.44 -9.82 -44.27
CA LYS A 364 12.82 -9.28 -44.33
C LYS A 364 12.95 -8.12 -43.33
N LEU A 365 13.79 -8.26 -42.32
CA LEU A 365 14.35 -7.13 -41.57
C LEU A 365 15.77 -6.91 -42.09
N SER A 366 15.93 -5.81 -42.83
CA SER A 366 17.22 -5.24 -43.23
C SER A 366 17.98 -4.83 -41.96
N CYS A 367 19.17 -5.38 -41.78
CA CYS A 367 20.14 -4.88 -40.82
C CYS A 367 20.97 -3.80 -41.53
N ASP A 368 20.59 -2.53 -41.37
CA ASP A 368 21.51 -1.44 -41.67
C ASP A 368 22.33 -1.11 -40.42
N LEU A 369 23.60 -1.49 -40.52
CA LEU A 369 24.74 -0.93 -39.79
C LEU A 369 24.67 0.61 -39.87
N ILE A 370 24.70 1.29 -38.72
CA ILE A 370 25.31 2.61 -38.63
C ILE A 370 26.31 2.55 -37.48
N ALA A 371 27.58 2.50 -37.87
CA ALA A 371 28.69 2.96 -37.07
C ALA A 371 28.87 4.46 -37.33
N ILE A 372 28.85 5.26 -36.26
CA ILE A 372 29.76 6.37 -35.91
C ILE A 372 29.52 6.66 -34.43
#